data_AF-A0A2A3D1Z5-F1
#
_entry.id   AF-A0A2A3D1Z5-F1
#
_cell.length_a   1.000
_cell.length_b   1.000
_cell.length_c   1.000
_cell.angle_alpha   90.00
_cell.angle_beta   90.00
_cell.angle_gamma   90.00
#
_symmetry.space_group_name_H-M   'P 1'
#
loop_
_entity.id
_entity.type
_entity.pdbx_description
1 polymer ?
#
loop_
_entity_poly.entity_id
_entity_poly.type
_entity_poly.pdbx_seq_one_letter_code
_entity_poly.pdbx_strand_id
1 'polypeptide(L)'
;MDDLDKVWAWLNTPGATATVSTITFVVGGVTGFLARSLTSTPAERQQHRQRLYENGLRHKAEREKRYIEFREAFEAFIKKKNCGGELTLDDFQSISKAGDLYFSELKMAADAILGNSVDKLSRETIVTAIAEALEKNIPLYYQTLHRIAEKIGVAYSGEFKRHNYENLYIVVEKYASSSVIPPVANTRPKLAKRDD
;
A
#
# COMPACT_ATOMS: atom_id res chain seq x y z
N MET A 1 13.26 -63.48 21.51
CA MET A 1 12.58 -62.98 22.72
C MET A 1 13.55 -62.30 23.68
N ASP A 2 14.87 -62.49 23.57
CA ASP A 2 15.84 -62.03 24.58
C ASP A 2 16.19 -60.54 24.62
N ASP A 3 15.89 -59.74 23.58
CA ASP A 3 16.34 -58.34 23.54
C ASP A 3 15.37 -57.37 24.21
N LEU A 4 14.06 -57.64 24.10
CA LEU A 4 13.02 -56.85 24.77
C LEU A 4 13.05 -57.05 26.28
N ASP A 5 13.28 -58.27 26.76
CA ASP A 5 13.36 -58.58 28.19
C ASP A 5 14.57 -57.94 28.85
N LYS A 6 15.69 -57.80 28.13
CA LYS A 6 16.88 -57.07 28.59
C LYS A 6 16.64 -55.56 28.66
N VAL A 7 15.92 -54.99 27.70
CA VAL A 7 15.53 -53.58 27.72
C VAL A 7 14.58 -53.30 28.89
N TRP A 8 13.60 -54.17 29.14
CA TRP A 8 12.70 -54.07 30.30
C TRP A 8 13.42 -54.23 31.64
N ALA A 9 14.35 -55.17 31.74
CA ALA A 9 15.17 -55.36 32.94
C ALA A 9 16.08 -54.15 33.21
N TRP A 10 16.67 -53.56 32.17
CA TRP A 10 17.47 -52.36 32.28
C TRP A 10 16.62 -51.16 32.74
N LEU A 11 15.45 -50.93 32.11
CA LEU A 11 14.52 -49.83 32.45
C LEU A 11 14.04 -49.85 33.91
N ASN A 12 14.00 -51.03 34.56
CA ASN A 12 13.61 -51.18 35.96
C ASN A 12 14.76 -50.96 36.96
N THR A 13 15.98 -50.67 36.50
CA THR A 13 17.08 -50.30 37.39
C THR A 13 17.01 -48.83 37.79
N PRO A 14 17.37 -48.45 39.03
CA PRO A 14 17.35 -47.06 39.49
C PRO A 14 18.21 -46.10 38.65
N GLY A 15 19.27 -46.62 38.01
CA GLY A 15 20.11 -45.84 37.10
C GLY A 15 19.43 -45.56 35.76
N ALA A 16 18.72 -46.54 35.18
CA ALA A 16 18.03 -46.35 33.91
C ALA A 16 16.82 -45.42 34.02
N THR A 17 16.04 -45.50 35.12
CA THR A 17 14.90 -44.60 35.34
C THR A 17 15.34 -43.13 35.44
N ALA A 18 16.48 -42.85 36.11
CA ALA A 18 17.07 -41.51 36.16
C ALA A 18 17.57 -41.05 34.78
N THR A 19 18.20 -41.95 34.01
CA THR A 19 18.74 -41.61 32.68
C THR A 19 17.62 -41.36 31.66
N VAL A 20 16.56 -42.20 31.67
CA VAL A 20 15.37 -42.04 30.82
C VAL A 20 14.60 -40.78 31.21
N SER A 21 14.43 -40.50 32.50
CA SER A 21 13.85 -39.24 32.99
C SER A 21 14.60 -38.01 32.46
N THR A 22 15.94 -38.03 32.56
CA THR A 22 16.80 -36.92 32.11
C THR A 22 16.74 -36.74 30.59
N ILE A 23 16.83 -37.84 29.84
CA ILE A 23 16.74 -37.82 28.37
C ILE A 23 15.35 -37.33 27.94
N THR A 24 14.28 -37.79 28.57
CA THR A 24 12.90 -37.38 28.25
C THR A 24 12.68 -35.91 28.58
N PHE A 25 13.26 -35.39 29.66
CA PHE A 25 13.18 -33.98 30.03
C PHE A 25 13.95 -33.09 29.05
N VAL A 26 15.16 -33.49 28.66
CA VAL A 26 15.99 -32.75 27.69
C VAL A 26 15.37 -32.78 26.30
N VAL A 27 14.94 -33.96 25.82
CA VAL A 27 14.31 -34.12 24.51
C VAL A 27 12.94 -33.43 24.47
N GLY A 28 12.12 -33.56 25.51
CA GLY A 28 10.85 -32.86 25.64
C GLY A 28 11.00 -31.34 25.72
N GLY A 29 11.99 -30.86 26.46
CA GLY A 29 12.32 -29.44 26.60
C GLY A 29 12.81 -28.81 25.30
N VAL A 30 13.73 -29.47 24.58
CA VAL A 30 14.27 -28.99 23.29
C VAL A 30 13.20 -29.03 22.19
N THR A 31 12.39 -30.08 22.13
CA THR A 31 11.31 -30.20 21.14
C THR A 31 10.22 -29.15 21.40
N GLY A 32 9.84 -28.92 22.66
CA GLY A 32 8.90 -27.87 23.05
C GLY A 32 9.41 -26.45 22.78
N PHE A 33 10.71 -26.21 22.97
CA PHE A 33 11.34 -24.91 22.67
C PHE A 33 11.43 -24.66 21.15
N LEU A 34 11.82 -25.65 20.36
CA LEU A 34 11.90 -25.53 18.90
C LEU A 34 10.51 -25.43 18.24
N ALA A 35 9.50 -26.16 18.74
CA ALA A 35 8.12 -26.02 18.28
C ALA A 35 7.58 -24.60 18.51
N ARG A 36 7.94 -23.96 19.64
CA ARG A 36 7.58 -22.58 19.95
C ARG A 36 8.32 -21.56 19.06
N SER A 37 9.53 -21.87 18.59
CA SER A 37 10.27 -21.02 17.64
C SER A 37 9.71 -21.06 16.21
N LEU A 38 8.96 -22.11 15.85
CA LEU A 38 8.41 -22.30 14.50
C LEU A 38 6.97 -21.79 14.35
N THR A 39 6.26 -21.54 15.46
CA THR A 39 4.87 -21.05 15.43
C THR A 39 4.74 -19.75 16.20
N SER A 40 4.43 -18.65 15.50
CA SER A 40 4.14 -17.37 16.13
C SER A 40 3.09 -17.54 17.22
N THR A 41 3.30 -16.97 18.39
CA THR A 41 2.35 -17.07 19.49
C THR A 41 1.01 -16.39 19.14
N PRO A 42 -0.12 -16.80 19.74
CA PRO A 42 -1.40 -16.10 19.52
C PRO A 42 -1.32 -14.59 19.78
N ALA A 43 -0.54 -14.19 20.79
CA ALA A 43 -0.28 -12.79 21.11
C ALA A 43 0.48 -12.06 19.99
N GLU A 44 1.54 -12.66 19.44
CA GLU A 44 2.26 -12.11 18.29
C GLU A 44 1.37 -11.96 17.06
N ARG A 45 0.50 -12.95 16.78
CA ARG A 45 -0.47 -12.87 15.68
C ARG A 45 -1.44 -11.72 15.86
N GLN A 46 -1.94 -11.54 17.08
CA GLN A 46 -2.86 -10.46 17.40
C GLN A 46 -2.16 -9.10 17.28
N GLN A 47 -0.95 -8.96 17.82
CA GLN A 47 -0.16 -7.74 17.71
C GLN A 47 0.16 -7.42 16.25
N HIS A 48 0.50 -8.42 15.43
CA HIS A 48 0.71 -8.25 14.00
C HIS A 48 -0.55 -7.75 13.29
N ARG A 49 -1.72 -8.36 13.55
CA ARG A 49 -3.01 -7.90 12.99
C ARG A 49 -3.32 -6.47 13.40
N GLN A 50 -3.06 -6.11 14.66
CA GLN A 50 -3.26 -4.75 15.14
C GLN A 50 -2.35 -3.76 14.43
N ARG A 51 -1.06 -4.06 14.24
CA ARG A 51 -0.12 -3.21 13.48
C ARG A 51 -0.58 -2.99 12.04
N LEU A 52 -1.06 -4.05 11.37
CA LEU A 52 -1.60 -3.94 10.00
C LEU A 52 -2.83 -3.00 9.94
N TYR A 53 -3.69 -3.07 10.95
CA TYR A 53 -4.86 -2.21 11.06
C TYR A 53 -4.49 -0.75 11.35
N GLU A 54 -3.59 -0.52 12.30
CA GLU A 54 -3.08 0.82 12.64
C GLU A 54 -2.38 1.48 11.44
N ASN A 55 -1.59 0.72 10.69
CA ASN A 55 -0.99 1.19 9.44
C ASN A 55 -2.05 1.59 8.42
N GLY A 56 -3.08 0.76 8.23
CA GLY A 56 -4.20 1.06 7.34
C GLY A 56 -4.94 2.33 7.74
N LEU A 57 -5.22 2.52 9.04
CA LEU A 57 -5.85 3.71 9.57
C LEU A 57 -4.99 4.96 9.36
N ARG A 58 -3.67 4.85 9.60
CA ARG A 58 -2.72 5.95 9.38
C ARG A 58 -2.73 6.42 7.93
N HIS A 59 -2.66 5.50 6.97
CA HIS A 59 -2.71 5.86 5.55
C HIS A 59 -4.06 6.47 5.15
N LYS A 60 -5.18 5.99 5.70
CA LYS A 60 -6.49 6.61 5.47
C LYS A 60 -6.53 8.05 5.99
N ALA A 61 -6.04 8.28 7.22
CA ALA A 61 -6.04 9.60 7.84
C ALA A 61 -5.11 10.58 7.13
N GLU A 62 -3.88 10.18 6.79
CA GLU A 62 -2.94 11.06 6.09
C GLU A 62 -3.44 11.37 4.68
N ARG A 63 -3.98 10.38 3.95
CA ARG A 63 -4.60 10.62 2.64
C ARG A 63 -5.74 11.63 2.72
N GLU A 64 -6.64 11.49 3.69
CA GLU A 64 -7.77 12.42 3.87
C GLU A 64 -7.27 13.83 4.16
N LYS A 65 -6.29 13.96 5.05
CA LYS A 65 -5.64 15.23 5.35
C LYS A 65 -5.04 15.88 4.10
N ARG A 66 -4.27 15.14 3.31
CA ARG A 66 -3.67 15.67 2.07
C ARG A 66 -4.72 16.02 1.01
N TYR A 67 -5.80 15.24 0.95
CA TYR A 67 -6.91 15.53 0.06
C TYR A 67 -7.61 16.85 0.43
N ILE A 68 -7.83 17.10 1.72
CA ILE A 68 -8.38 18.36 2.22
C ILE A 68 -7.44 19.52 1.88
N GLU A 69 -6.14 19.41 2.17
CA GLU A 69 -5.14 20.44 1.82
C GLU A 69 -5.15 20.76 0.31
N PHE A 70 -5.27 19.72 -0.52
CA PHE A 70 -5.34 19.86 -1.97
C PHE A 70 -6.64 20.54 -2.44
N ARG A 71 -7.78 20.17 -1.86
CA ARG A 71 -9.07 20.81 -2.14
C ARG A 71 -9.05 22.28 -1.73
N GLU A 72 -8.54 22.59 -0.55
CA GLU A 72 -8.43 23.96 -0.04
C GLU A 72 -7.56 24.85 -0.94
N ALA A 73 -6.46 24.30 -1.50
CA ALA A 73 -5.65 25.02 -2.48
C ALA A 73 -6.46 25.37 -3.75
N PHE A 74 -7.27 24.45 -4.25
CA PHE A 74 -8.18 24.73 -5.38
C PHE A 74 -9.28 25.72 -5.02
N GLU A 75 -9.89 25.61 -3.84
CA GLU A 75 -10.92 26.53 -3.39
C GLU A 75 -10.38 27.96 -3.26
N ALA A 76 -9.18 28.12 -2.72
CA ALA A 76 -8.49 29.41 -2.64
C ALA A 76 -8.28 30.02 -4.05
N PHE A 77 -7.81 29.21 -5.00
CA PHE A 77 -7.64 29.62 -6.39
C PHE A 77 -8.96 30.05 -7.05
N ILE A 78 -10.02 29.24 -6.90
CA ILE A 78 -11.35 29.53 -7.45
C ILE A 78 -11.90 30.82 -6.84
N LYS A 79 -11.79 31.00 -5.52
CA LYS A 79 -12.26 32.19 -4.82
C LYS A 79 -11.55 33.44 -5.35
N LYS A 80 -10.21 33.41 -5.46
CA LYS A 80 -9.42 34.53 -5.98
C LYS A 80 -9.84 34.91 -7.40
N LYS A 81 -10.01 33.90 -8.27
CA LYS A 81 -10.49 34.09 -9.64
C LYS A 81 -11.88 34.72 -9.70
N ASN A 82 -12.82 34.25 -8.86
CA ASN A 82 -14.20 34.75 -8.84
C ASN A 82 -14.32 36.17 -8.28
N CYS A 83 -13.40 36.58 -7.40
CA CYS A 83 -13.32 37.95 -6.90
C CYS A 83 -12.60 38.92 -7.87
N GLY A 84 -12.21 38.47 -9.07
CA GLY A 84 -11.50 39.29 -10.05
C GLY A 84 -10.03 39.55 -9.68
N GLY A 85 -9.46 38.78 -8.74
CA GLY A 85 -8.05 38.86 -8.39
C GLY A 85 -7.15 38.32 -9.50
N GLU A 86 -5.97 38.92 -9.66
CA GLU A 86 -4.97 38.46 -10.61
C GLU A 86 -4.38 37.11 -10.18
N LEU A 87 -4.33 36.16 -11.10
CA LEU A 87 -3.75 34.83 -10.85
C LEU A 87 -2.23 34.92 -10.95
N THR A 88 -1.53 34.42 -9.95
CA THR A 88 -0.07 34.51 -9.84
C THR A 88 0.58 33.14 -9.90
N LEU A 89 1.91 33.14 -10.08
CA LEU A 89 2.73 31.93 -10.00
C LEU A 89 2.59 31.23 -8.64
N ASP A 90 2.43 31.99 -7.55
CA ASP A 90 2.28 31.43 -6.21
C ASP A 90 0.98 30.59 -6.09
N ASP A 91 -0.11 31.02 -6.73
CA ASP A 91 -1.35 30.25 -6.73
C ASP A 91 -1.15 28.90 -7.45
N PHE A 92 -0.43 28.93 -8.59
CA PHE A 92 -0.08 27.72 -9.33
C PHE A 92 0.82 26.78 -8.50
N GLN A 93 1.85 27.31 -7.86
CA GLN A 93 2.78 26.52 -7.04
C GLN A 93 2.07 25.91 -5.82
N SER A 94 1.13 26.63 -5.21
CA SER A 94 0.33 26.14 -4.09
C SER A 94 -0.48 24.90 -4.48
N ILE A 95 -1.21 24.96 -5.60
CA ILE A 95 -1.99 23.82 -6.11
C ILE A 95 -1.08 22.66 -6.49
N SER A 96 0.01 22.94 -7.23
CA SER A 96 0.95 21.91 -7.66
C SER A 96 1.55 21.17 -6.47
N LYS A 97 2.02 21.91 -5.46
CA LYS A 97 2.61 21.32 -4.26
C LYS A 97 1.60 20.47 -3.48
N ALA A 98 0.37 20.96 -3.31
CA ALA A 98 -0.66 20.22 -2.58
C ALA A 98 -1.07 18.94 -3.33
N GLY A 99 -1.21 19.02 -4.66
CA GLY A 99 -1.46 17.86 -5.51
C GLY A 99 -0.34 16.83 -5.44
N ASP A 100 0.92 17.25 -5.56
CA ASP A 100 2.08 16.36 -5.49
C ASP A 100 2.18 15.63 -4.15
N LEU A 101 1.90 16.32 -3.04
CA LEU A 101 1.86 15.71 -1.71
C LEU A 101 0.73 14.67 -1.59
N TYR A 102 -0.46 14.98 -2.09
CA TYR A 102 -1.58 14.05 -2.10
C TYR A 102 -1.28 12.79 -2.92
N PHE A 103 -0.76 12.95 -4.14
CA PHE A 103 -0.42 11.80 -4.98
C PHE A 103 0.79 11.02 -4.45
N SER A 104 1.72 11.67 -3.75
CA SER A 104 2.81 10.99 -3.05
C SER A 104 2.27 10.09 -1.92
N GLU A 105 1.27 10.54 -1.15
CA GLU A 105 0.64 9.70 -0.14
C GLU A 105 -0.07 8.49 -0.76
N LEU A 106 -0.73 8.66 -1.92
CA LEU A 106 -1.31 7.51 -2.64
C LEU A 106 -0.24 6.50 -3.07
N LYS A 107 0.96 6.95 -3.47
CA LYS A 107 2.10 6.06 -3.78
C LYS A 107 2.57 5.31 -2.54
N MET A 108 2.77 6.01 -1.42
CA MET A 108 3.18 5.37 -0.16
C MET A 108 2.14 4.35 0.34
N ALA A 109 0.85 4.67 0.21
CA ALA A 109 -0.23 3.74 0.54
C ALA A 109 -0.26 2.52 -0.40
N ALA A 110 -0.01 2.71 -1.70
CA ALA A 110 0.13 1.63 -2.66
C ALA A 110 1.31 0.70 -2.32
N ASP A 111 2.46 1.28 -1.97
CA ASP A 111 3.65 0.52 -1.54
C ASP A 111 3.39 -0.30 -0.28
N ALA A 112 2.71 0.29 0.70
CA ALA A 112 2.31 -0.41 1.91
C ALA A 112 1.36 -1.60 1.63
N ILE A 113 0.48 -1.47 0.64
CA ILE A 113 -0.38 -2.58 0.17
C ILE A 113 0.45 -3.68 -0.48
N LEU A 114 1.36 -3.32 -1.41
CA LEU A 114 2.22 -4.29 -2.09
C LEU A 114 3.13 -5.03 -1.11
N GLY A 115 3.60 -4.33 -0.08
CA GLY A 115 4.38 -4.88 1.04
C GLY A 115 3.55 -5.62 2.10
N ASN A 116 2.27 -5.89 1.87
CA ASN A 116 1.36 -6.57 2.81
C ASN A 116 1.35 -5.94 4.22
N SER A 117 1.60 -4.64 4.32
CA SER A 117 1.72 -3.89 5.58
C SER A 117 0.41 -3.23 6.01
N VAL A 118 -0.70 -3.57 5.35
CA VAL A 118 -2.04 -3.03 5.57
C VAL A 118 -3.05 -4.18 5.67
N ASP A 119 -4.03 -4.06 6.58
CA ASP A 119 -5.09 -5.05 6.73
C ASP A 119 -6.03 -5.10 5.51
N LYS A 120 -6.79 -6.21 5.38
CA LYS A 120 -7.66 -6.45 4.22
C LYS A 120 -8.71 -5.36 4.00
N LEU A 121 -9.39 -4.92 5.07
CA LEU A 121 -10.48 -3.95 4.97
C LEU A 121 -9.92 -2.57 4.59
N SER A 122 -8.80 -2.19 5.20
CA SER A 122 -8.16 -0.92 4.83
C SER A 122 -7.63 -0.93 3.41
N ARG A 123 -7.05 -2.05 2.95
CA ARG A 123 -6.61 -2.21 1.57
C ARG A 123 -7.76 -1.96 0.60
N GLU A 124 -8.91 -2.61 0.77
CA GLU A 124 -10.05 -2.45 -0.14
C GLU A 124 -10.47 -0.97 -0.28
N THR A 125 -10.58 -0.24 0.83
CA THR A 125 -10.92 1.20 0.80
C THR A 125 -9.85 2.04 0.10
N ILE A 126 -8.56 1.72 0.29
CA ILE A 126 -7.45 2.47 -0.31
C ILE A 126 -7.37 2.17 -1.81
N VAL A 127 -7.53 0.91 -2.22
CA VAL A 127 -7.52 0.50 -3.64
C VAL A 127 -8.60 1.21 -4.44
N THR A 128 -9.83 1.31 -3.92
CA THR A 128 -10.92 2.04 -4.58
C THR A 128 -10.54 3.51 -4.84
N ALA A 129 -9.94 4.18 -3.85
CA ALA A 129 -9.51 5.57 -4.02
C ALA A 129 -8.34 5.72 -4.99
N ILE A 130 -7.41 4.75 -5.02
CA ILE A 130 -6.33 4.74 -6.01
C ILE A 130 -6.90 4.57 -7.42
N ALA A 131 -7.87 3.67 -7.61
CA ALA A 131 -8.52 3.47 -8.90
C ALA A 131 -9.21 4.74 -9.40
N GLU A 132 -9.99 5.40 -8.54
CA GLU A 132 -10.62 6.69 -8.85
C GLU A 132 -9.57 7.78 -9.16
N ALA A 133 -8.47 7.81 -8.43
CA ALA A 133 -7.41 8.79 -8.67
C ALA A 133 -6.73 8.59 -10.02
N LEU A 134 -6.43 7.34 -10.41
CA LEU A 134 -5.84 7.02 -11.71
C LEU A 134 -6.78 7.32 -12.88
N GLU A 135 -8.06 6.99 -12.74
CA GLU A 135 -9.04 7.13 -13.81
C GLU A 135 -9.43 8.61 -14.02
N LYS A 136 -9.59 9.37 -12.94
CA LYS A 136 -10.19 10.71 -12.99
C LYS A 136 -9.27 11.80 -12.45
N ASN A 137 -8.83 11.68 -11.19
CA ASN A 137 -8.26 12.83 -10.49
C ASN A 137 -6.89 13.26 -11.03
N ILE A 138 -5.98 12.31 -11.29
CA ILE A 138 -4.64 12.60 -11.79
C ILE A 138 -4.70 13.18 -13.22
N PRO A 139 -5.43 12.59 -14.19
CA PRO A 139 -5.59 13.19 -15.51
C PRO A 139 -6.16 14.62 -15.44
N LEU A 140 -7.23 14.84 -14.66
CA LEU A 140 -7.86 16.14 -14.52
C LEU A 140 -6.95 17.17 -13.85
N TYR A 141 -6.13 16.75 -12.89
CA TYR A 141 -5.14 17.60 -12.24
C TYR A 141 -4.13 18.15 -13.24
N TYR A 142 -3.50 17.30 -14.06
CA TYR A 142 -2.53 17.76 -15.07
C TYR A 142 -3.18 18.67 -16.12
N GLN A 143 -4.38 18.32 -16.60
CA GLN A 143 -5.14 19.18 -17.51
C GLN A 143 -5.42 20.56 -16.90
N THR A 144 -5.75 20.59 -15.60
CA THR A 144 -6.03 21.83 -14.88
C THR A 144 -4.76 22.66 -14.71
N LEU A 145 -3.64 22.06 -14.33
CA LEU A 145 -2.36 22.76 -14.22
C LEU A 145 -1.90 23.36 -15.55
N HIS A 146 -2.03 22.64 -16.68
CA HIS A 146 -1.74 23.22 -18.00
C HIS A 146 -2.58 24.46 -18.28
N ARG A 147 -3.89 24.39 -18.05
CA ARG A 147 -4.79 25.54 -18.26
C ARG A 147 -4.48 26.72 -17.34
N ILE A 148 -4.03 26.46 -16.12
CA ILE A 148 -3.61 27.52 -15.20
C ILE A 148 -2.31 28.15 -15.71
N ALA A 149 -1.31 27.33 -16.05
CA ALA A 149 -0.01 27.75 -16.55
C ALA A 149 -0.14 28.63 -17.82
N GLU A 150 -0.99 28.22 -18.77
CA GLU A 150 -1.32 29.00 -19.97
C GLU A 150 -1.90 30.38 -19.63
N LYS A 151 -2.76 30.46 -18.61
CA LYS A 151 -3.39 31.73 -18.20
C LYS A 151 -2.43 32.70 -17.52
N ILE A 152 -1.46 32.17 -16.77
CA ILE A 152 -0.46 33.00 -16.08
C ILE A 152 0.81 33.23 -16.94
N GLY A 153 0.85 32.68 -18.16
CA GLY A 153 1.98 32.84 -19.08
C GLY A 153 3.23 32.07 -18.67
N VAL A 154 3.10 30.95 -17.96
CA VAL A 154 4.22 30.13 -17.48
C VAL A 154 4.28 28.82 -18.27
N ALA A 155 5.48 28.38 -18.64
CA ALA A 155 5.68 27.09 -19.27
C ALA A 155 5.55 25.95 -18.23
N TYR A 156 4.64 25.01 -18.47
CA TYR A 156 4.47 23.80 -17.67
C TYR A 156 4.48 22.56 -18.55
N SER A 157 5.32 21.59 -18.21
CA SER A 157 5.55 20.35 -18.98
C SER A 157 5.25 19.08 -18.19
N GLY A 158 4.52 19.19 -17.08
CA GLY A 158 4.15 18.03 -16.27
C GLY A 158 3.07 17.21 -16.96
N GLU A 159 3.23 15.89 -17.01
CA GLU A 159 2.34 15.00 -17.74
C GLU A 159 1.95 13.78 -16.91
N PHE A 160 0.72 13.29 -17.14
CA PHE A 160 0.29 12.02 -16.60
C PHE A 160 0.92 10.86 -17.39
N LYS A 161 1.99 10.27 -16.83
CA LYS A 161 2.67 9.11 -17.40
C LYS A 161 2.52 7.90 -16.48
N ARG A 162 2.15 6.75 -17.05
CA ARG A 162 2.02 5.48 -16.31
C ARG A 162 3.25 5.19 -15.44
N HIS A 163 4.45 5.36 -15.99
CA HIS A 163 5.69 5.08 -15.27
C HIS A 163 5.85 5.87 -13.96
N ASN A 164 5.23 7.06 -13.85
CA ASN A 164 5.29 7.86 -12.61
C ASN A 164 4.38 7.32 -11.51
N TYR A 165 3.43 6.44 -11.85
CA TYR A 165 2.39 5.92 -10.97
C TYR A 165 2.32 4.39 -11.03
N GLU A 166 3.41 3.72 -11.39
CA GLU A 166 3.44 2.27 -11.63
C GLU A 166 2.89 1.47 -10.46
N ASN A 167 3.27 1.83 -9.22
CA ASN A 167 2.81 1.12 -8.03
C ASN A 167 1.29 1.25 -7.82
N LEU A 168 0.68 2.38 -8.20
CA LEU A 168 -0.77 2.56 -8.15
C LEU A 168 -1.44 1.64 -9.18
N TYR A 169 -0.90 1.58 -10.41
CA TYR A 169 -1.41 0.69 -11.45
C TYR A 169 -1.31 -0.78 -11.02
N ILE A 170 -0.15 -1.23 -10.51
CA ILE A 170 0.04 -2.62 -10.05
C ILE A 170 -0.97 -2.96 -8.95
N VAL A 171 -1.15 -2.08 -7.96
CA VAL A 171 -2.11 -2.30 -6.88
C VAL A 171 -3.52 -2.45 -7.42
N VAL A 172 -3.92 -1.57 -8.32
CA VAL A 172 -5.25 -1.59 -8.91
C VAL A 172 -5.47 -2.82 -9.80
N GLU A 173 -4.53 -3.16 -10.67
CA GLU A 173 -4.60 -4.36 -11.51
C GLU A 173 -4.64 -5.66 -10.69
N LYS A 174 -3.98 -5.68 -9.53
CA LYS A 174 -3.92 -6.84 -8.64
C LYS A 174 -5.12 -6.98 -7.71
N TYR A 175 -5.69 -5.86 -7.25
CA TYR A 175 -6.65 -5.87 -6.14
C TYR A 175 -8.00 -5.21 -6.45
N ALA A 176 -8.14 -4.44 -7.53
CA ALA A 176 -9.44 -3.91 -7.92
C ALA A 176 -10.26 -5.00 -8.62
N SER A 177 -11.50 -5.23 -8.17
CA SER A 177 -12.43 -6.11 -8.88
C SER A 177 -12.72 -5.56 -10.28
N SER A 178 -12.82 -6.44 -11.27
CA SER A 178 -13.01 -6.14 -12.70
C SER A 178 -14.24 -5.27 -13.04
N SER A 179 -15.08 -4.95 -12.06
CA SER A 179 -16.24 -4.06 -12.19
C SER A 179 -15.89 -2.57 -12.19
N VAL A 180 -14.66 -2.18 -11.85
CA VAL A 180 -14.27 -0.76 -11.69
C VAL A 180 -13.44 -0.24 -12.87
N ILE A 181 -12.87 -1.09 -13.73
CA ILE A 181 -11.94 -0.64 -14.78
C ILE A 181 -12.16 -1.42 -16.07
N PRO A 182 -12.54 -0.76 -17.18
CA PRO A 182 -12.56 -1.43 -18.48
C PRO A 182 -11.12 -1.79 -18.89
N PRO A 183 -10.90 -2.96 -19.53
CA PRO A 183 -9.58 -3.36 -19.98
C PRO A 183 -9.01 -2.31 -20.93
N VAL A 184 -7.78 -1.87 -20.66
CA VAL A 184 -7.06 -0.89 -21.48
C VAL A 184 -6.82 -1.51 -22.85
N ALA A 185 -7.54 -1.03 -23.87
CA ALA A 185 -7.23 -1.35 -25.25
C ALA A 185 -5.83 -0.80 -25.56
N ASN A 186 -4.91 -1.68 -25.95
CA ASN A 186 -3.61 -1.30 -26.52
C ASN A 186 -3.84 -0.64 -27.90
N THR A 187 -4.38 0.57 -27.93
CA THR A 187 -4.43 1.37 -29.15
C THR A 187 -3.12 2.14 -29.30
N ARG A 188 -2.16 1.51 -29.98
CA ARG A 188 -1.10 2.29 -30.64
C ARG A 188 -1.79 3.30 -31.55
N PRO A 189 -1.47 4.61 -31.47
CA PRO A 189 -1.98 5.56 -32.44
C PRO A 189 -1.46 5.16 -33.82
N LYS A 190 -2.38 4.77 -34.72
CA LYS A 190 -2.08 4.68 -36.15
C LYS A 190 -1.87 6.11 -36.62
N LEU A 191 -0.61 6.47 -36.88
CA LEU A 191 -0.27 7.64 -37.67
C LEU A 191 -1.01 7.55 -39.00
N ALA A 192 -1.96 8.45 -39.21
CA ALA A 192 -2.56 8.65 -40.52
C ALA A 192 -1.44 9.15 -41.45
N LYS A 193 -1.12 8.35 -42.48
CA LYS A 193 -0.39 8.85 -43.63
C LYS A 193 -1.22 9.97 -44.24
N ARG A 194 -0.65 11.17 -44.31
CA ARG A 194 -1.08 12.17 -45.28
C ARG A 194 -0.58 11.67 -46.63
N ASP A 195 -1.51 11.29 -47.50
CA ASP A 195 -1.24 11.16 -48.91
C ASP A 195 -1.30 12.58 -49.50
N ASP A 196 -0.16 13.03 -50.02
CA ASP A 196 -0.07 14.16 -50.97
C ASP A 196 -0.46 13.65 -52.37
#